data_AF-A0A1Z9XQ24-F1
#
_entry.id   AF-A0A1Z9XQ24-F1
#
_cell.length_a   1.000
_cell.length_b   1.000
_cell.length_c   1.000
_cell.angle_alpha   90.00
_cell.angle_beta   90.00
_cell.angle_gamma   90.00
#
_symmetry.space_group_name_H-M   'P 1'
#
loop_
_entity.id
_entity.type
_entity.pdbx_description
1 polymer ?
#
loop_
_entity_poly.entity_id
_entity_poly.type
_entity_poly.pdbx_seq_one_letter_code
_entity_poly.pdbx_strand_id
1 'polypeptide(L)'
;GLEAERIGLVSLCVDDQELQKVALETAVELANGAQSAIRWTKYALNNWLRQAGPIFDTSTALEILGFTGDEAREGLAAHREKRPPNFPKGSPV
;
A
#
# COMPACT_ATOMS: atom_id res chain seq x y z
N GLY A 1 -0.04 -12.85 -4.09
CA GLY A 1 -0.55 -12.60 -5.44
C GLY A 1 -2.03 -12.93 -5.52
N LEU A 2 -2.37 -14.21 -5.61
CA LEU A 2 -3.74 -14.69 -5.88
C LEU A 2 -4.82 -14.08 -4.99
N GLU A 3 -4.62 -14.09 -3.66
CA GLU A 3 -5.64 -13.54 -2.75
C GLU A 3 -5.81 -12.03 -2.90
N ALA A 4 -4.74 -11.29 -3.18
CA ALA A 4 -4.80 -9.85 -3.39
C ALA A 4 -5.59 -9.50 -4.66
N GLU A 5 -5.45 -10.30 -5.72
CA GLU A 5 -6.24 -10.12 -6.94
C GLU A 5 -7.71 -10.48 -6.70
N ARG A 6 -7.99 -11.61 -6.04
CA ARG A 6 -9.35 -12.08 -5.71
C ARG A 6 -10.17 -11.05 -4.92
N ILE A 7 -9.55 -10.31 -4.01
CA ILE A 7 -10.21 -9.28 -3.21
C ILE A 7 -10.19 -7.88 -3.85
N GLY A 8 -9.57 -7.72 -5.02
CA GLY A 8 -9.49 -6.46 -5.75
C GLY A 8 -8.42 -5.48 -5.25
N LEU A 9 -7.44 -5.94 -4.48
CA LEU A 9 -6.29 -5.12 -4.06
C LEU A 9 -5.32 -4.84 -5.21
N VAL A 10 -5.21 -5.78 -6.16
CA VAL A 10 -4.45 -5.63 -7.41
C VAL A 10 -5.32 -6.06 -8.59
N SER A 11 -5.04 -5.52 -9.78
CA SER A 11 -5.88 -5.77 -10.97
C SER A 11 -5.65 -7.13 -11.63
N LEU A 12 -4.46 -7.71 -11.49
CA LEU A 12 -4.08 -8.98 -12.12
C LEU A 12 -2.97 -9.66 -11.31
N CYS A 13 -3.04 -10.97 -11.17
CA CYS A 13 -1.98 -11.82 -10.63
C CYS A 13 -1.52 -12.81 -11.70
N VAL A 14 -0.22 -12.88 -11.95
CA VAL A 14 0.40 -13.81 -12.90
C VAL A 14 1.53 -14.57 -12.23
N ASP A 15 2.08 -15.58 -12.91
CA ASP A 15 3.27 -16.28 -12.45
C ASP A 15 4.48 -15.35 -12.40
N ASP A 16 5.40 -15.60 -11.46
CA ASP A 16 6.55 -14.72 -11.18
C ASP A 16 7.41 -14.45 -12.43
N GLN A 17 7.62 -15.48 -13.25
CA GLN A 17 8.40 -15.39 -14.50
C GLN A 17 7.71 -14.53 -15.58
N GLU A 18 6.39 -14.36 -15.50
CA GLU A 18 5.60 -13.61 -16.48
C GLU A 18 5.40 -12.15 -16.08
N LEU A 19 5.63 -11.80 -14.80
CA LEU A 19 5.34 -10.48 -14.23
C LEU A 19 5.88 -9.33 -15.08
N GLN A 20 7.17 -9.39 -15.42
CA GLN A 20 7.83 -8.31 -16.16
C GLN A 20 7.28 -8.17 -17.57
N LYS A 21 7.00 -9.29 -18.24
CA LYS A 21 6.46 -9.31 -19.60
C LYS A 21 5.07 -8.66 -19.62
N VAL A 22 4.16 -9.12 -18.77
CA VAL A 22 2.77 -8.65 -18.72
C VAL A 22 2.69 -7.17 -18.31
N ALA A 23 3.49 -6.75 -17.33
CA ALA A 23 3.56 -5.36 -16.91
C ALA A 23 4.03 -4.44 -18.05
N LEU A 24 5.05 -4.86 -18.80
CA LEU A 24 5.56 -4.10 -19.94
C LEU A 24 4.56 -4.05 -21.10
N GLU A 25 3.93 -5.18 -21.43
CA GLU A 25 2.89 -5.24 -22.46
C GLU A 25 1.72 -4.29 -22.14
N THR A 26 1.24 -4.29 -20.89
CA THR A 26 0.19 -3.38 -20.42
C THR A 26 0.63 -1.91 -20.52
N ALA A 27 1.88 -1.60 -20.13
CA ALA A 27 2.41 -0.25 -20.23
C ALA A 27 2.53 0.22 -21.70
N VAL A 28 2.95 -0.66 -22.60
CA VAL A 28 3.06 -0.39 -24.04
C VAL A 28 1.67 -0.16 -24.65
N GLU A 29 0.67 -0.96 -24.27
CA GLU A 29 -0.71 -0.76 -24.70
C GLU A 29 -1.23 0.62 -24.28
N LEU A 30 -1.07 1.00 -23.01
CA LEU A 30 -1.47 2.30 -22.50
C LEU A 30 -0.69 3.45 -23.15
N ALA A 31 0.60 3.26 -23.46
CA ALA A 31 1.44 4.25 -24.14
C ALA A 31 0.98 4.51 -25.58
N ASN A 32 0.47 3.48 -26.26
CA ASN A 32 -0.04 3.58 -27.63
C ASN A 32 -1.53 3.98 -27.70
N GLY A 33 -2.22 4.10 -26.56
CA GLY A 33 -3.62 4.53 -26.48
C GLY A 33 -3.83 6.05 -26.55
N ALA A 34 -5.11 6.46 -26.52
CA ALA A 34 -5.52 7.87 -26.53
C ALA A 34 -5.11 8.60 -25.24
N GLN A 35 -3.93 9.23 -25.26
CA GLN A 35 -3.26 9.76 -24.06
C GLN A 35 -4.12 10.72 -23.23
N SER A 36 -4.84 11.65 -23.86
CA SER A 36 -5.68 12.60 -23.13
C SER A 36 -6.84 11.90 -22.40
N ALA A 37 -7.51 10.95 -23.07
CA ALA A 37 -8.61 10.20 -22.48
C ALA A 37 -8.14 9.35 -21.29
N ILE A 38 -7.03 8.60 -21.44
CA ILE A 38 -6.46 7.78 -20.37
C ILE A 38 -6.11 8.64 -19.14
N ARG A 39 -5.44 9.78 -19.37
CA ARG A 39 -5.02 10.69 -18.29
C ARG A 39 -6.22 11.31 -17.58
N TRP A 40 -7.24 11.75 -18.31
CA TRP A 40 -8.44 12.33 -17.71
C TRP A 40 -9.27 11.29 -16.95
N THR A 41 -9.41 10.07 -17.48
CA THR A 41 -10.07 8.98 -16.77
C THR A 41 -9.34 8.66 -15.46
N LYS A 42 -8.01 8.49 -15.49
CA LYS A 42 -7.20 8.30 -14.26
C LYS A 42 -7.38 9.46 -13.29
N TYR A 43 -7.36 10.71 -13.79
CA TYR A 43 -7.51 11.89 -12.94
C TYR A 43 -8.88 11.91 -12.24
N ALA A 44 -9.95 11.61 -12.98
CA ALA A 44 -11.31 11.56 -12.47
C ALA A 44 -11.46 10.48 -11.39
N LEU A 45 -10.98 9.26 -11.64
CA LEU A 45 -11.01 8.16 -10.68
C LEU A 45 -10.18 8.45 -9.43
N ASN A 46 -9.01 9.06 -9.57
CA ASN A 46 -8.15 9.40 -8.45
C ASN A 46 -8.77 10.42 -7.47
N ASN A 47 -9.85 11.11 -7.83
CA ASN A 47 -10.54 11.99 -6.88
C ASN A 47 -11.13 11.22 -5.67
N TRP A 48 -11.48 9.95 -5.83
CA TRP A 48 -11.86 9.09 -4.69
C TRP A 48 -10.74 9.00 -3.65
N LEU A 49 -9.50 8.83 -4.11
CA LEU A 49 -8.33 8.79 -3.22
C LEU A 49 -8.04 10.16 -2.61
N ARG A 50 -8.17 11.24 -3.40
CA ARG A 50 -7.96 12.62 -2.89
C ARG A 50 -8.96 12.98 -1.80
N GLN A 51 -10.21 12.52 -1.91
CA GLN A 51 -11.23 12.73 -0.88
C GLN A 51 -10.84 12.04 0.45
N ALA A 52 -10.13 10.92 0.39
CA ALA A 52 -9.58 10.23 1.56
C ALA A 52 -8.26 10.84 2.09
N GLY A 53 -7.79 11.96 1.52
CA GLY A 53 -6.53 12.62 1.91
C GLY A 53 -6.40 12.87 3.41
N PRO A 54 -7.38 13.52 4.08
CA PRO A 54 -7.30 13.77 5.52
C PRO A 54 -7.23 12.50 6.39
N ILE A 55 -7.86 11.40 5.93
CA ILE A 55 -7.78 10.10 6.61
C ILE A 55 -6.35 9.57 6.53
N PHE A 56 -5.75 9.63 5.34
CA PHE A 56 -4.37 9.23 5.11
C PHE A 56 -3.39 10.08 5.93
N ASP A 57 -3.52 11.41 5.90
CA ASP A 57 -2.64 12.32 6.64
C ASP A 57 -2.69 12.05 8.15
N THR A 58 -3.90 11.87 8.70
CA THR A 58 -4.08 11.55 10.13
C THR A 58 -3.46 10.20 10.47
N SER A 59 -3.69 9.17 9.65
CA SER A 59 -3.12 7.84 9.88
C SER A 59 -1.58 7.87 9.92
N THR A 60 -0.96 8.62 9.01
CA THR A 60 0.50 8.76 8.92
C THR A 60 1.04 9.55 10.11
N ALA A 61 0.38 10.65 10.50
CA ALA A 61 0.80 11.44 11.65
C ALA A 61 0.77 10.62 12.94
N LEU A 62 -0.29 9.82 13.15
CA LEU A 62 -0.42 8.94 14.32
C LEU A 62 0.63 7.82 14.31
N GLU A 63 0.94 7.23 13.15
CA GLU A 63 2.02 6.26 13.01
C GLU A 63 3.38 6.86 13.41
N ILE A 64 3.69 8.07 12.93
CA ILE A 64 4.95 8.79 13.25
C ILE A 64 5.06 9.09 14.75
N LEU A 65 3.97 9.54 15.38
CA LEU A 65 3.96 9.75 16.82
C LEU A 65 4.20 8.43 17.57
N GLY A 66 3.57 7.34 17.11
CA GLY A 66 3.72 6.00 17.67
C GLY A 66 5.15 5.43 17.57
N PHE A 67 5.93 5.81 16.55
CA PHE A 67 7.32 5.36 16.40
C PHE A 67 8.24 5.78 17.56
N THR A 68 7.89 6.83 18.30
CA THR A 68 8.66 7.26 19.48
C THR A 68 8.35 6.46 20.74
N GLY A 69 7.30 5.63 20.71
CA GLY A 69 6.82 4.86 21.85
C GLY A 69 7.55 3.53 22.08
N ASP A 70 7.33 2.97 23.26
CA ASP A 70 7.94 1.70 23.68
C ASP A 70 7.39 0.50 22.88
N GLU A 71 6.16 0.58 22.36
CA GLU A 71 5.56 -0.46 21.51
C GLU A 71 6.35 -0.66 20.20
N ALA A 72 6.76 0.43 19.56
CA ALA A 72 7.54 0.36 18.32
C ALA A 72 8.93 -0.25 18.57
N ARG A 73 9.57 0.10 19.70
CA ARG A 73 10.86 -0.48 20.12
C ARG A 73 10.76 -1.98 20.35
N GLU A 74 9.74 -2.41 21.10
CA GLU A 74 9.50 -3.83 21.38
C GLU A 74 9.10 -4.60 20.12
N GLY A 75 8.24 -4.05 19.27
CA GLY A 75 7.85 -4.66 17.99
C GLY A 75 9.07 -4.93 17.10
N LEU A 76 10.00 -3.96 17.03
CA LEU A 76 11.25 -4.12 16.29
C LEU A 76 12.16 -5.19 16.91
N ALA A 77 12.32 -5.20 18.25
CA ALA A 77 13.12 -6.18 18.95
C ALA A 77 12.57 -7.60 18.75
N ALA A 78 11.26 -7.79 18.98
CA ALA A 78 10.57 -9.05 18.80
C ALA A 78 10.67 -9.59 17.36
N HIS A 79 10.54 -8.71 16.36
CA HIS A 79 10.71 -9.08 14.95
C HIS A 79 12.14 -9.56 14.66
N ARG A 80 13.16 -8.85 15.16
CA ARG A 80 14.58 -9.24 14.99
C ARG A 80 14.91 -10.55 15.70
N GLU A 81 14.38 -10.73 16.90
CA GLU A 81 14.59 -11.91 17.75
C GLU A 81 13.69 -13.09 17.38
N LYS A 82 12.75 -12.91 16.43
CA LYS A 82 11.77 -13.91 15.97
C LYS A 82 10.95 -14.51 17.11
N ARG A 83 10.56 -13.67 18.07
CA ARG A 83 9.68 -14.03 19.19
C ARG A 83 8.38 -13.24 19.15
N PRO A 84 7.32 -13.69 19.85
CA PRO A 84 6.14 -12.86 20.06
C PRO A 84 6.50 -11.55 20.79
N PRO A 85 5.91 -10.41 20.41
CA PRO A 85 6.10 -9.16 21.13
C PRO A 85 5.39 -9.19 22.49
N ASN A 86 5.98 -8.53 23.48
CA ASN A 86 5.41 -8.30 24.81
C ASN A 86 5.19 -6.80 25.02
N PHE A 87 4.07 -6.29 24.50
CA PHE A 87 3.77 -4.86 24.54
C PHE A 87 3.50 -4.34 25.98
N PRO A 88 3.95 -3.12 26.30
CA PRO A 88 3.73 -2.51 27.61
C PRO A 88 2.22 -2.31 27.88
N LYS A 89 1.77 -2.68 29.09
CA LYS A 89 0.35 -2.59 29.49
C LYS A 89 -0.15 -1.16 29.77
N GLY A 90 0.75 -0.18 29.79
CA GLY A 90 0.48 1.20 30.16
C GLY A 90 0.71 2.17 29.00
N SER A 91 0.28 1.81 27.79
CA SER A 91 0.27 2.78 26.69
C SER A 91 -0.57 4.00 27.10
N PRO A 92 -0.04 5.23 26.98
CA PRO A 92 -0.76 6.46 27.35
C PRO A 92 -1.84 6.87 26.33
N VAL A 93 -1.92 6.15 25.21
CA VAL A 93 -2.97 6.24 24.17
C VAL A 93 -3.71 4.92 24.06
#